data_AF-A0A2I0DBH5-F1
#
_entry.id   AF-A0A2I0DBH5-F1
#
_cell.length_a   1.000
_cell.length_b   1.000
_cell.length_c   1.000
_cell.angle_alpha   90.00
_cell.angle_beta   90.00
_cell.angle_gamma   90.00
#
_symmetry.space_group_name_H-M   'P 1'
#
loop_
_entity.id
_entity.type
_entity.pdbx_description
1 polymer ?
#
loop_
_entity_poly.entity_id
_entity_poly.type
_entity_poly.pdbx_seq_one_letter_code
_entity_poly.pdbx_strand_id
1 'polypeptide(L)'
;MKNKWKIAFWISLLLLVITAATGLYSVVDQAVTLTYMKEGYSDTEADLETLIQIIEQTDQSKQGIEILLKDHRLFEYMDFKTDTVGLERILLIFSNDSLKSVEKQW
;
A
#
# COMPACT_ATOMS: atom_id res chain seq x y z
N MET A 1 -56.35 -23.30 -9.45
CA MET A 1 -54.89 -23.43 -9.63
C MET A 1 -54.41 -22.62 -10.83
N LYS A 2 -54.48 -21.29 -10.81
CA LYS A 2 -54.03 -20.44 -11.93
C LYS A 2 -52.83 -19.58 -11.50
N ASN A 3 -51.86 -19.44 -12.40
CA ASN A 3 -50.66 -18.58 -12.34
C ASN A 3 -49.46 -18.98 -11.45
N LYS A 4 -49.40 -20.20 -10.88
CA LYS A 4 -48.21 -20.66 -10.12
C LYS A 4 -46.89 -20.52 -10.92
N TRP A 5 -46.92 -20.83 -12.21
CA TRP A 5 -45.75 -20.69 -13.10
C TRP A 5 -45.31 -19.23 -13.28
N LYS A 6 -46.26 -18.28 -13.35
CA LYS A 6 -45.95 -16.85 -13.43
C LYS A 6 -45.28 -16.35 -12.16
N ILE A 7 -45.77 -16.79 -10.99
CA ILE A 7 -45.17 -16.45 -9.70
C ILE A 7 -43.74 -17.01 -9.60
N ALA A 8 -43.54 -18.27 -9.98
CA ALA A 8 -42.22 -18.88 -10.01
C ALA A 8 -41.26 -18.11 -10.94
N PHE A 9 -41.72 -17.72 -12.13
CA PHE A 9 -40.95 -16.89 -13.06
C PHE A 9 -40.49 -15.57 -12.42
N TRP A 10 -41.40 -14.83 -11.79
CA TRP A 10 -41.05 -13.56 -11.16
C TRP A 10 -40.11 -13.71 -9.97
N ILE A 11 -40.25 -14.79 -9.18
CA ILE A 11 -39.32 -15.10 -8.09
C ILE A 11 -37.93 -15.42 -8.66
N SER A 12 -37.85 -16.27 -9.68
CA SER A 12 -36.58 -16.59 -10.33
C SER A 12 -35.94 -15.36 -10.97
N LEU A 13 -36.73 -14.48 -11.59
CA LEU A 13 -36.23 -13.23 -12.15
C LEU A 13 -35.70 -12.30 -11.05
N LEU A 14 -36.42 -12.15 -9.94
CA LEU A 14 -35.99 -11.33 -8.82
C LEU A 14 -34.66 -11.87 -8.24
N LEU A 15 -34.56 -13.18 -8.05
CA LEU A 15 -33.32 -13.82 -7.58
C LEU A 15 -32.17 -13.60 -8.57
N LEU A 16 -32.44 -13.72 -9.88
CA LEU A 16 -31.43 -13.45 -10.91
C LEU A 16 -30.92 -12.01 -10.84
N VAL A 17 -31.83 -11.04 -10.70
CA VAL A 17 -31.48 -9.62 -10.58
C VAL A 17 -30.66 -9.36 -9.33
N ILE A 18 -31.06 -9.92 -8.18
CA ILE A 18 -30.32 -9.79 -6.92
C ILE A 18 -28.92 -10.38 -7.07
N THR A 19 -28.80 -11.62 -7.54
CA THR A 19 -27.52 -12.30 -7.73
C THR A 19 -26.60 -11.53 -8.69
N ALA A 20 -27.15 -10.99 -9.78
CA ALA A 20 -26.39 -10.18 -10.74
C ALA A 20 -25.89 -8.88 -10.10
N ALA A 21 -26.74 -8.18 -9.35
CA ALA A 21 -26.39 -6.95 -8.66
C ALA A 21 -25.31 -7.18 -7.58
N THR A 22 -25.46 -8.23 -6.77
CA THR A 22 -24.45 -8.58 -5.75
C THR A 22 -23.15 -9.03 -6.40
N GLY A 23 -23.21 -9.78 -7.51
CA GLY A 23 -22.02 -10.20 -8.25
C GLY A 23 -21.25 -9.01 -8.80
N LEU A 24 -21.95 -8.04 -9.41
CA LEU A 24 -21.33 -6.82 -9.91
C LEU A 24 -20.67 -6.01 -8.79
N TYR A 25 -21.38 -5.84 -7.66
CA TYR A 25 -20.83 -5.18 -6.49
C TYR A 25 -19.54 -5.86 -5.99
N SER A 26 -19.56 -7.19 -5.84
CA SER A 26 -18.38 -7.96 -5.40
C SER A 26 -17.19 -7.84 -6.36
N VAL A 27 -17.42 -7.74 -7.67
CA VAL A 27 -16.33 -7.54 -8.64
C VAL A 27 -15.69 -6.17 -8.47
N VAL A 28 -16.49 -5.11 -8.28
CA VAL A 28 -15.98 -3.75 -8.06
C VAL A 28 -15.19 -3.68 -6.75
N ASP A 29 -15.75 -4.25 -5.68
CA ASP A 29 -15.11 -4.30 -4.36
C ASP A 29 -13.76 -5.05 -4.39
N GLN A 30 -13.70 -6.19 -5.07
CA GLN A 30 -12.46 -6.94 -5.27
C GLN A 30 -11.44 -6.16 -6.11
N ALA A 31 -11.89 -5.45 -7.15
CA ALA A 31 -10.99 -4.64 -7.97
C ALA A 31 -10.34 -3.53 -7.15
N VAL A 32 -11.13 -2.80 -6.35
CA VAL A 32 -10.63 -1.76 -5.43
C VAL A 32 -9.66 -2.35 -4.41
N THR A 33 -10.00 -3.48 -3.79
CA THR A 33 -9.14 -4.17 -2.84
C THR A 33 -7.81 -4.56 -3.47
N LEU A 34 -7.82 -5.13 -4.68
CA LEU A 34 -6.62 -5.51 -5.40
C LEU A 34 -5.74 -4.30 -5.73
N THR A 35 -6.35 -3.16 -6.07
CA THR A 35 -5.62 -1.91 -6.30
C THR A 35 -4.86 -1.47 -5.05
N TYR A 36 -5.54 -1.38 -3.90
CA TYR A 36 -4.88 -0.99 -2.65
C TYR A 36 -3.82 -1.99 -2.18
N MET A 37 -4.06 -3.29 -2.36
CA MET A 37 -3.05 -4.32 -2.05
C MET A 37 -1.82 -4.15 -2.94
N LYS A 38 -2.02 -3.92 -4.24
CA LYS A 38 -0.92 -3.69 -5.18
C LYS A 38 -0.11 -2.45 -4.81
N GLU A 39 -0.79 -1.36 -4.45
CA GLU A 39 -0.13 -0.14 -4.01
C GLU A 39 0.72 -0.40 -2.75
N GLY A 40 0.17 -1.06 -1.73
CA GLY A 40 0.94 -1.39 -0.53
C GLY A 40 2.12 -2.33 -0.77
N TYR A 41 2.02 -3.26 -1.71
CA TYR A 41 3.17 -4.07 -2.12
C TYR A 41 4.23 -3.24 -2.84
N SER A 42 3.81 -2.32 -3.72
CA SER A 42 4.72 -1.41 -4.41
C SER A 42 5.47 -0.50 -3.44
N ASP A 43 4.79 0.02 -2.42
CA ASP A 43 5.42 0.81 -1.36
C ASP A 43 6.49 -0.01 -0.62
N THR A 44 6.16 -1.26 -0.27
CA THR A 44 7.08 -2.16 0.45
C THR A 44 8.30 -2.50 -0.40
N GLU A 45 8.12 -2.69 -1.71
CA GLU A 45 9.19 -2.94 -2.67
C GLU A 45 10.10 -1.73 -2.82
N ALA A 46 9.53 -0.52 -2.88
CA ALA A 46 10.29 0.73 -2.93
C ALA A 46 11.13 0.97 -1.66
N ASP A 47 10.57 0.69 -0.48
CA ASP A 47 11.30 0.76 0.78
C ASP A 47 12.43 -0.27 0.83
N LEU A 48 12.20 -1.50 0.34
CA LEU A 48 13.23 -2.53 0.28
C LEU A 48 14.38 -2.13 -0.64
N GLU A 49 14.07 -1.63 -1.82
CA GLU A 49 15.07 -1.13 -2.79
C GLU A 49 15.89 0.01 -2.18
N THR A 50 15.22 0.93 -1.48
CA THR A 50 15.87 2.02 -0.75
C THR A 50 16.81 1.50 0.33
N LEU A 51 16.40 0.49 1.11
CA LEU A 51 17.26 -0.13 2.12
C LEU A 51 18.47 -0.82 1.51
N ILE A 52 18.32 -1.49 0.37
CA ILE A 52 19.44 -2.08 -0.38
C ILE A 52 20.43 -0.98 -0.77
N GLN A 53 19.95 0.12 -1.35
CA GLN A 53 20.79 1.24 -1.75
C GLN A 53 21.52 1.89 -0.56
N ILE A 54 20.84 2.07 0.57
CA ILE A 54 21.45 2.56 1.81
C ILE A 54 22.60 1.64 2.25
N ILE A 55 22.41 0.32 2.22
CA ILE A 55 23.42 -0.66 2.64
C ILE A 55 24.61 -0.70 1.66
N GLU A 56 24.36 -0.62 0.34
CA GLU A 56 25.39 -0.79 -0.69
C GLU A 56 26.17 0.50 -1.00
N GLN A 57 25.52 1.66 -0.91
CA GLN A 57 26.02 2.90 -1.52
C GLN A 57 26.33 4.00 -0.51
N THR A 58 26.01 3.81 0.77
CA THR A 58 26.26 4.81 1.81
C THR A 58 27.18 4.28 2.90
N ASP A 59 27.82 5.20 3.63
CA ASP A 59 28.50 4.91 4.89
C ASP A 59 27.53 4.80 6.07
N GLN A 60 26.23 4.70 5.79
CA GLN A 60 25.13 4.74 6.75
C GLN A 60 25.07 6.03 7.58
N SER A 61 25.83 7.07 7.19
CA SER A 61 25.70 8.39 7.80
C SER A 61 24.37 9.02 7.40
N LYS A 62 23.82 9.84 8.29
CA LYS A 62 22.59 10.59 8.05
C LYS A 62 22.70 11.47 6.80
N GLN A 63 23.86 12.11 6.62
CA GLN A 63 24.12 12.96 5.46
C GLN A 63 24.25 12.16 4.16
N GLY A 64 24.91 11.00 4.20
CA GLY A 64 25.02 10.11 3.03
C GLY A 64 23.66 9.60 2.58
N ILE A 65 22.83 9.19 3.56
CA ILE A 65 21.45 8.73 3.31
C ILE A 65 20.57 9.89 2.81
N GLU A 66 20.71 11.10 3.36
CA GLU A 66 19.98 12.28 2.88
C GLU A 66 20.32 12.59 1.41
N ILE A 67 21.60 12.51 1.03
CA ILE A 67 22.04 12.74 -0.36
C ILE A 67 21.45 11.68 -1.29
N LEU A 68 21.49 10.40 -0.88
CA LEU A 68 20.94 9.29 -1.64
C LEU A 68 19.43 9.47 -1.87
N LEU A 69 18.72 9.94 -0.86
CA LEU A 69 17.27 10.10 -0.90
C LEU A 69 16.80 11.38 -1.58
N LYS A 70 17.68 12.26 -2.07
CA LYS A 70 17.27 13.53 -2.72
C LYS A 70 16.30 13.34 -3.89
N ASP A 71 16.46 12.27 -4.65
CA ASP A 71 15.61 11.95 -5.80
C ASP A 71 14.42 11.05 -5.42
N HIS A 72 14.27 10.72 -4.14
CA HIS A 72 13.16 9.92 -3.63
C HIS A 72 11.84 10.69 -3.71
N ARG A 73 10.76 10.03 -4.14
CA ARG A 73 9.44 10.67 -4.34
C ARG A 73 8.91 11.39 -3.09
N LEU A 74 9.21 10.86 -1.90
CA LEU A 74 8.78 11.44 -0.63
C LEU A 74 9.79 12.40 0.01
N PHE A 75 10.92 12.71 -0.64
CA PHE A 75 12.01 13.48 -0.03
C PHE A 75 11.56 14.82 0.55
N GLU A 76 10.66 15.54 -0.14
CA GLU A 76 10.13 16.83 0.33
C GLU A 76 9.35 16.74 1.65
N TYR A 77 8.86 15.54 2.00
CA TYR A 77 8.11 15.27 3.23
C TYR A 77 8.98 14.67 4.34
N MET A 78 10.24 14.34 4.05
CA MET A 78 11.18 13.78 5.02
C MET A 78 11.80 14.88 5.88
N ASP A 79 11.88 14.66 7.20
CA ASP A 79 12.53 15.59 8.12
C ASP A 79 13.86 15.05 8.67
N PHE A 80 14.93 15.28 7.90
CA PHE A 80 16.30 14.97 8.29
C PHE A 80 16.85 15.85 9.42
N LYS A 81 16.08 16.82 9.96
CA LYS A 81 16.50 17.57 11.16
C LYS A 81 16.30 16.74 12.43
N THR A 82 15.41 15.74 12.39
CA THR A 82 15.14 14.86 13.52
C THR A 82 15.95 13.56 13.43
N ASP A 83 16.06 12.83 14.52
CA ASP A 83 16.74 11.52 14.54
C ASP A 83 15.87 10.39 13.96
N THR A 84 14.70 10.69 13.41
CA THR A 84 13.79 9.69 12.87
C THR A 84 13.21 10.19 11.56
N VAL A 85 13.57 9.52 10.46
CA VAL A 85 13.12 9.87 9.12
C VAL A 85 12.18 8.78 8.63
N GLY A 86 10.95 9.17 8.27
CA GLY A 86 9.97 8.24 7.70
C GLY A 86 10.04 8.17 6.18
N LEU A 87 9.86 6.95 5.66
CA LEU A 87 9.54 6.67 4.25
C LEU A 87 8.07 6.22 4.15
N GLU A 88 7.75 5.32 3.23
CA GLU A 88 6.39 4.83 3.01
C GLU A 88 5.91 3.90 4.14
N ARG A 89 6.69 2.86 4.48
CA ARG A 89 6.35 1.81 5.45
C ARG A 89 7.43 1.59 6.51
N ILE A 90 8.50 2.39 6.49
CA ILE A 90 9.63 2.26 7.41
C ILE A 90 10.06 3.60 8.01
N LEU A 91 10.66 3.51 9.19
CA LEU A 91 11.33 4.58 9.91
C LEU A 91 12.83 4.28 9.97
N LEU A 92 13.64 5.23 9.54
CA LEU A 92 15.09 5.24 9.73
C LEU A 92 15.40 5.99 11.02
N ILE A 93 15.98 5.29 12.00
CA ILE A 93 16.33 5.86 13.31
C ILE A 93 17.83 6.06 13.37
N PHE A 94 18.23 7.29 13.61
CA PHE A 94 19.62 7.73 13.66
C PHE A 94 20.08 7.92 15.11
N SER A 95 21.38 7.75 15.32
CA SER A 95 22.05 8.06 16.58
C SER A 95 23.48 8.46 16.27
N ASN A 96 23.94 9.60 16.80
CA ASN A 96 25.28 10.14 16.52
C ASN A 96 25.57 10.22 15.00
N ASP A 97 24.62 10.76 14.23
CA ASP A 97 24.71 10.95 12.77
C ASP A 97 24.89 9.67 11.93
N SER A 98 24.64 8.49 12.51
CA SER A 98 24.66 7.20 11.81
C SER A 98 23.32 6.48 11.97
N LEU A 99 22.93 5.71 10.96
CA LEU A 99 21.77 4.82 11.02
C LEU A 99 22.00 3.78 12.13
N LYS A 100 21.05 3.70 13.06
CA LYS A 100 21.09 2.79 14.21
C LYS A 100 20.10 1.64 14.05
N SER A 101 18.88 1.94 13.63
CA SER A 101 17.84 0.93 13.43
C SER A 101 16.86 1.35 12.34
N VAL A 102 16.19 0.33 11.79
CA VAL A 102 15.07 0.49 10.86
C VAL A 102 13.86 -0.17 11.50
N GLU A 103 12.77 0.58 11.63
CA GLU A 103 11.52 0.09 12.23
C GLU A 103 10.38 0.15 11.22
N LYS A 104 9.38 -0.72 11.37
CA LYS A 104 8.17 -0.68 10.54
C LYS A 104 7.23 0.43 11.00
N GLN A 105 6.64 1.13 10.05
CA GLN A 105 5.53 2.07 10.22
C GLN A 105 4.26 1.46 9.62
N TRP A 106 3.17 1.44 10.39
CA TRP A 106 1.88 0.84 10.00
C TRP A 106 0.85 1.90 9.64
#